data_AF-A0A3R6LHV5-F1
#
_entry.id   AF-A0A3R6LHV5-F1
#
_cell.length_a   1.000
_cell.length_b   1.000
_cell.length_c   1.000
_cell.angle_alpha   90.00
_cell.angle_beta   90.00
_cell.angle_gamma   90.00
#
_symmetry.space_group_name_H-M   'P 1'
#
loop_
_entity.id
_entity.type
_entity.pdbx_description
1 polymer ?
#
loop_
_entity_poly.entity_id
_entity_poly.type
_entity_poly.pdbx_seq_one_letter_code
_entity_poly.pdbx_strand_id
1 'polypeptide(L)'
;MTTVDELFAAMDAPKVDRVILTIDENLRIIDIPNLAVVIGAEGDKDVNRLYFKMDRLYRGTDLAAFTPRINYINAAGKNYYYDATDLTVEGDSLTFSWLIRAQAAEVSGTVEFSVCMRQYAEKELVAEFNTTTSSMKCLKSIHKEDAENDSVYSGTFAVLDEAIFDEALLG
;
A
#
# COMPACT_ATOMS: atom_id res chain seq x y z
N MET A 1 -16.30 -28.55 19.83
CA MET A 1 -16.00 -27.83 21.08
C MET A 1 -14.57 -27.38 20.94
N THR A 2 -14.36 -26.14 20.52
CA THR A 2 -13.01 -25.58 20.30
C THR A 2 -12.31 -25.50 21.65
N THR A 3 -11.10 -26.05 21.74
CA THR A 3 -10.36 -26.12 23.00
C THR A 3 -9.81 -24.73 23.39
N VAL A 4 -9.56 -24.52 24.67
CA VAL A 4 -8.99 -23.25 25.17
C VAL A 4 -7.64 -22.96 24.50
N ASP A 5 -6.86 -24.01 24.20
CA ASP A 5 -5.59 -23.93 23.50
C ASP A 5 -5.73 -23.49 22.03
N GLU A 6 -6.78 -23.93 21.33
CA GLU A 6 -7.11 -23.46 19.97
C GLU A 6 -7.56 -21.99 19.96
N LEU A 7 -8.22 -21.52 21.03
CA LEU A 7 -8.62 -20.12 21.18
C LEU A 7 -7.40 -19.23 21.45
N PHE A 8 -6.44 -19.67 22.25
CA PHE A 8 -5.18 -18.95 22.49
C PHE A 8 -4.27 -18.93 21.26
N ALA A 9 -4.18 -20.04 20.51
CA ALA A 9 -3.40 -20.08 19.26
C ALA A 9 -3.96 -19.14 18.18
N ALA A 10 -5.29 -18.94 18.13
CA ALA A 10 -5.93 -17.98 17.23
C ALA A 10 -5.68 -16.51 17.64
N MET A 11 -5.37 -16.25 18.92
CA MET A 11 -5.01 -14.91 19.43
C MET A 11 -3.53 -14.57 19.22
N ASP A 12 -2.67 -15.58 19.05
CA ASP A 12 -1.21 -15.46 18.93
C ASP A 12 -0.70 -15.56 17.47
N ALA A 13 -1.60 -15.79 16.51
CA ALA A 13 -1.27 -15.58 15.11
C ALA A 13 -0.98 -14.08 14.89
N PRO A 14 0.14 -13.70 14.24
CA PRO A 14 0.37 -12.31 13.88
C PRO A 14 -0.85 -11.85 13.09
N LYS A 15 -1.58 -10.89 13.66
CA LYS A 15 -2.70 -10.25 13.01
C LYS A 15 -2.11 -9.58 11.78
N VAL A 16 -2.20 -10.25 10.63
CA VAL A 16 -1.84 -9.64 9.36
C VAL A 16 -2.88 -8.56 9.20
N ASP A 17 -2.52 -7.32 9.53
CA ASP A 17 -3.37 -6.15 9.35
C ASP A 17 -3.56 -5.96 7.84
N ARG A 18 -4.46 -6.77 7.28
CA ARG A 18 -4.85 -6.69 5.88
C ARG A 18 -5.65 -5.41 5.75
N VAL A 19 -5.11 -4.49 4.98
CA VAL A 19 -5.79 -3.28 4.59
C VAL A 19 -6.83 -3.65 3.52
N ILE A 20 -8.11 -3.72 3.92
CA ILE A 20 -9.23 -4.08 3.04
C ILE A 20 -9.96 -2.81 2.61
N LEU A 21 -9.99 -2.56 1.30
CA LEU A 21 -10.78 -1.53 0.65
C LEU A 21 -12.10 -2.15 0.19
N THR A 22 -13.22 -1.53 0.54
CA THR A 22 -14.54 -2.06 0.19
C THR A 22 -15.11 -1.26 -0.97
N ILE A 23 -15.54 -1.94 -2.04
CA ILE A 23 -16.29 -1.29 -3.11
C ILE A 23 -17.76 -1.30 -2.68
N ASP A 24 -18.40 -0.14 -2.69
CA ASP A 24 -19.75 0.08 -2.17
C ASP A 24 -20.82 -0.77 -2.87
N GLU A 25 -22.03 -0.81 -2.32
CA GLU A 25 -23.16 -1.59 -2.85
C GLU A 25 -23.58 -1.19 -4.27
N ASN A 26 -23.34 0.07 -4.66
CA ASN A 26 -23.57 0.53 -6.03
C ASN A 26 -22.45 0.10 -6.99
N LEU A 27 -21.38 -0.49 -6.43
CA LEU A 27 -20.18 -0.93 -7.11
C LEU A 27 -19.58 0.22 -7.94
N ARG A 28 -19.39 1.37 -7.30
CA ARG A 28 -18.85 2.58 -7.93
C ARG A 28 -17.80 3.24 -7.07
N ILE A 29 -18.02 3.35 -5.78
CA ILE A 29 -17.14 4.07 -4.86
C ILE A 29 -16.28 3.05 -4.11
N ILE A 30 -14.98 3.30 -4.01
CA ILE A 30 -14.07 2.51 -3.18
C ILE A 30 -13.93 3.23 -1.84
N ASP A 31 -14.44 2.61 -0.78
CA ASP A 31 -14.23 3.03 0.59
C ASP A 31 -12.82 2.63 1.06
N ILE A 32 -12.05 3.63 1.46
CA ILE A 32 -10.65 3.51 1.87
C ILE A 32 -10.61 3.77 3.38
N PRO A 33 -10.36 2.73 4.22
CA PRO A 33 -10.28 2.96 5.65
C PRO A 33 -9.10 3.87 5.98
N ASN A 34 -9.15 4.60 7.10
CA ASN A 34 -8.12 5.58 7.44
C ASN A 34 -6.68 4.99 7.50
N LEU A 35 -6.56 3.71 7.86
CA LEU A 35 -5.30 2.94 7.85
C LEU A 35 -4.74 2.72 6.43
N ALA A 36 -5.60 2.79 5.40
CA ALA A 36 -5.29 2.58 4.00
C ALA A 36 -5.01 3.88 3.23
N VAL A 37 -4.94 5.04 3.86
CA VAL A 37 -4.72 6.30 3.12
C VAL A 37 -3.31 6.34 2.48
N VAL A 38 -2.40 5.49 2.95
CA VAL A 38 -1.00 5.41 2.50
C VAL A 38 -0.76 4.09 1.76
N ILE A 39 -0.24 4.18 0.54
CA ILE A 39 0.12 3.02 -0.30
C ILE A 39 1.54 2.51 -0.03
N GLY A 40 2.40 3.35 0.54
CA GLY A 40 3.81 3.09 0.83
C GLY A 40 4.61 4.38 0.92
N ALA A 41 5.93 4.25 1.04
CA ALA A 41 6.88 5.35 0.90
C ALA A 41 7.61 5.25 -0.45
N GLU A 42 8.14 6.38 -0.92
CA GLU A 42 8.94 6.46 -2.14
C GLU A 42 10.04 5.40 -2.13
N GLY A 43 10.17 4.63 -3.23
CA GLY A 43 11.13 3.54 -3.35
C GLY A 43 10.66 2.18 -2.83
N ASP A 44 9.52 2.09 -2.13
CA ASP A 44 8.96 0.80 -1.72
C ASP A 44 8.68 -0.09 -2.93
N LYS A 45 8.95 -1.39 -2.78
CA LYS A 45 8.76 -2.37 -3.85
C LYS A 45 8.36 -3.72 -3.31
N ASP A 46 7.21 -4.20 -3.75
CA ASP A 46 6.72 -5.57 -3.53
C ASP A 46 6.58 -5.95 -2.02
N VAL A 47 6.50 -4.96 -1.13
CA VAL A 47 6.40 -5.14 0.34
C VAL A 47 5.02 -4.84 0.93
N ASN A 48 4.15 -4.12 0.19
CA ASN A 48 2.79 -3.81 0.63
C ASN A 48 1.75 -4.39 -0.34
N ARG A 49 0.60 -4.81 0.20
CA ARG A 49 -0.51 -5.37 -0.56
C ARG A 49 -1.84 -4.86 -0.03
N LEU A 50 -2.62 -4.26 -0.92
CA LEU A 50 -3.98 -3.81 -0.64
C LEU A 50 -4.96 -4.90 -1.06
N TYR A 51 -6.02 -5.11 -0.29
CA TYR A 51 -7.05 -6.10 -0.58
C TYR A 51 -8.35 -5.37 -0.92
N PHE A 52 -9.11 -5.95 -1.83
CA PHE A 52 -10.41 -5.44 -2.24
C PHE A 52 -11.50 -6.42 -1.87
N LYS A 53 -12.65 -5.90 -1.45
CA LYS A 53 -13.88 -6.66 -1.26
C LYS A 53 -15.04 -5.97 -1.98
N MET A 54 -15.86 -6.73 -2.69
CA MET A 54 -17.03 -6.21 -3.40
C MET A 54 -18.14 -7.26 -3.53
N ASP A 55 -19.36 -6.82 -3.83
CA ASP A 55 -20.45 -7.74 -4.17
C ASP A 55 -20.21 -8.42 -5.52
N ARG A 56 -20.60 -9.69 -5.61
CA ARG A 56 -20.47 -10.52 -6.81
C ARG A 56 -21.40 -10.10 -7.93
N LEU A 57 -22.61 -9.67 -7.59
CA LEU A 57 -23.65 -9.37 -8.57
C LEU A 57 -23.77 -7.87 -8.79
N TYR A 58 -23.63 -7.43 -10.03
CA TYR A 58 -23.90 -6.06 -10.43
C TYR A 58 -25.07 -6.01 -11.42
N ARG A 59 -26.23 -5.52 -10.97
CA ARG A 59 -27.45 -5.37 -11.80
C ARG A 59 -27.79 -6.63 -12.62
N GLY A 60 -27.66 -7.80 -11.99
CA GLY A 60 -27.92 -9.10 -12.61
C GLY A 60 -26.74 -9.70 -13.41
N THR A 61 -25.61 -9.00 -13.50
CA THR A 61 -24.36 -9.54 -14.09
C THR A 61 -23.51 -10.17 -12.98
N ASP A 62 -23.09 -11.41 -13.18
CA ASP A 62 -22.18 -12.11 -12.28
C ASP A 62 -20.71 -11.76 -12.59
N LEU A 63 -20.09 -11.00 -11.69
CA LEU A 63 -18.70 -10.54 -11.83
C LEU A 63 -17.68 -11.63 -11.47
N ALA A 64 -18.09 -12.79 -10.96
CA ALA A 64 -17.17 -13.88 -10.64
C ALA A 64 -16.45 -14.45 -11.87
N ALA A 65 -17.03 -14.29 -13.08
CA ALA A 65 -16.42 -14.70 -14.34
C ALA A 65 -15.42 -13.67 -14.92
N PHE A 66 -15.24 -12.54 -14.25
CA PHE A 66 -14.39 -11.44 -14.70
C PHE A 66 -13.00 -11.53 -14.05
N THR A 67 -12.00 -10.97 -14.72
CA THR A 67 -10.65 -10.80 -14.19
C THR A 67 -10.50 -9.39 -13.63
N PRO A 68 -10.08 -9.20 -12.36
CA PRO A 68 -9.86 -7.87 -11.80
C PRO A 68 -8.54 -7.27 -12.29
N ARG A 69 -8.57 -5.97 -12.54
CA ARG A 69 -7.43 -5.15 -12.90
C ARG A 69 -7.51 -3.81 -12.17
N ILE A 70 -6.40 -3.37 -11.62
CA ILE A 70 -6.27 -2.05 -11.03
C ILE A 70 -5.58 -1.16 -12.07
N ASN A 71 -6.26 -0.11 -12.54
CA ASN A 71 -5.62 0.95 -13.32
C ASN A 71 -5.19 2.04 -12.35
N TYR A 72 -3.97 2.57 -12.50
CA TYR A 72 -3.49 3.62 -11.60
C TYR A 72 -2.59 4.64 -12.31
N ILE A 73 -2.59 5.85 -11.75
CA ILE A 73 -1.69 6.94 -12.09
C ILE A 73 -0.80 7.16 -10.87
N ASN A 74 0.51 6.99 -11.03
CA ASN A 74 1.45 7.23 -9.94
C ASN A 74 1.65 8.75 -9.71
N ALA A 75 2.37 9.12 -8.65
CA ALA A 75 2.59 10.53 -8.31
C ALA A 75 3.38 11.31 -9.37
N ALA A 76 4.10 10.62 -10.27
CA ALA A 76 4.78 11.23 -11.41
C ALA A 76 3.84 11.46 -12.62
N GLY A 77 2.54 11.13 -12.50
CA GLY A 77 1.56 11.26 -13.58
C GLY A 77 1.61 10.15 -14.62
N LYS A 78 2.34 9.06 -14.37
CA LYS A 78 2.47 7.93 -15.31
C LYS A 78 1.34 6.92 -15.11
N ASN A 79 0.80 6.43 -16.22
CA ASN A 79 -0.30 5.49 -16.25
C ASN A 79 0.22 4.05 -16.24
N TYR A 80 -0.33 3.23 -15.35
CA TYR A 80 0.02 1.83 -15.20
C TYR A 80 -1.21 0.98 -14.90
N TYR A 81 -1.02 -0.33 -14.91
CA TYR A 81 -2.02 -1.27 -14.44
C TYR A 81 -1.40 -2.45 -13.71
N TYR A 82 -2.22 -3.12 -12.92
CA TYR A 82 -1.90 -4.38 -12.25
C TYR A 82 -3.05 -5.36 -12.48
N ASP A 83 -2.75 -6.52 -13.05
CA ASP A 83 -3.72 -7.62 -13.21
C ASP A 83 -3.72 -8.46 -11.93
N ALA A 84 -4.86 -8.52 -11.25
CA ALA A 84 -5.03 -9.36 -10.08
C ALA A 84 -5.30 -10.80 -10.51
N THR A 85 -4.53 -11.73 -9.97
CA THR A 85 -4.59 -13.16 -10.33
C THR A 85 -5.12 -14.03 -9.20
N ASP A 86 -5.53 -13.40 -8.09
CA ASP A 86 -5.94 -14.01 -6.83
C ASP A 86 -7.41 -13.72 -6.49
N LEU A 87 -8.27 -13.60 -7.51
CA LEU A 87 -9.70 -13.47 -7.30
C LEU A 87 -10.25 -14.72 -6.59
N THR A 88 -10.98 -14.49 -5.52
CA THR A 88 -11.68 -15.51 -4.73
C THR A 88 -13.17 -15.15 -4.62
N VAL A 89 -14.01 -16.17 -4.58
CA VAL A 89 -15.47 -16.05 -4.46
C VAL A 89 -15.88 -16.68 -3.14
N GLU A 90 -16.48 -15.89 -2.26
CA GLU A 90 -16.99 -16.32 -0.95
C GLU A 90 -18.48 -15.97 -0.84
N GLY A 91 -19.33 -16.93 -1.20
CA GLY A 91 -20.78 -16.70 -1.29
C GLY A 91 -21.11 -15.64 -2.34
N ASP A 92 -21.65 -14.52 -1.88
CA ASP A 92 -22.02 -13.36 -2.70
C ASP A 92 -20.95 -12.25 -2.71
N SER A 93 -19.78 -12.50 -2.13
CA SER A 93 -18.65 -11.57 -2.12
C SER A 93 -17.50 -12.05 -3.01
N LEU A 94 -16.81 -11.08 -3.61
CA LEU A 94 -15.55 -11.25 -4.31
C LEU A 94 -14.43 -10.59 -3.52
N THR A 95 -13.26 -11.24 -3.45
CA THR A 95 -12.04 -10.61 -2.93
C THR A 95 -10.84 -10.86 -3.84
N PHE A 96 -9.96 -9.87 -3.95
CA PHE A 96 -8.72 -9.93 -4.74
C PHE A 96 -7.73 -8.91 -4.19
N SER A 97 -6.49 -8.86 -4.68
CA SER A 97 -5.49 -7.93 -4.15
C SER A 97 -4.65 -7.21 -5.20
N TRP A 98 -4.04 -6.10 -4.76
CA TRP A 98 -3.06 -5.31 -5.51
C TRP A 98 -1.73 -5.28 -4.76
N LEU A 99 -0.71 -5.90 -5.34
CA LEU A 99 0.68 -5.78 -4.88
C LEU A 99 1.24 -4.42 -5.30
N ILE A 100 1.70 -3.64 -4.33
CA ILE A 100 2.31 -2.34 -4.58
C ILE A 100 3.72 -2.55 -5.11
N ARG A 101 3.87 -2.40 -6.43
CA ARG A 101 5.15 -2.50 -7.12
C ARG A 101 5.88 -1.14 -7.11
N ALA A 102 7.16 -1.17 -7.45
CA ALA A 102 8.01 0.03 -7.53
C ALA A 102 7.40 1.18 -8.34
N GLN A 103 6.64 0.88 -9.41
CA GLN A 103 6.00 1.90 -10.24
C GLN A 103 4.93 2.72 -9.49
N ALA A 104 4.21 2.10 -8.55
CA ALA A 104 3.20 2.77 -7.74
C ALA A 104 3.83 3.70 -6.69
N ALA A 105 5.02 3.34 -6.20
CA ALA A 105 5.78 4.09 -5.20
C ALA A 105 7.02 4.79 -5.78
N GLU A 106 7.04 5.08 -7.09
CA GLU A 106 8.21 5.65 -7.78
C GLU A 106 8.58 7.04 -7.25
N VAL A 107 7.57 7.87 -6.99
CA VAL A 107 7.72 9.23 -6.49
C VAL A 107 6.68 9.44 -5.38
N SER A 108 7.02 10.21 -4.36
CA SER A 108 6.05 10.63 -3.34
C SER A 108 4.98 11.58 -3.88
N GLY A 109 3.75 11.43 -3.40
CA GLY A 109 2.61 12.25 -3.82
C GLY A 109 1.29 11.47 -3.89
N THR A 110 0.35 11.97 -4.68
CA THR A 110 -0.96 11.33 -4.87
C THR A 110 -0.85 10.19 -5.87
N VAL A 111 -1.41 9.03 -5.52
CA VAL A 111 -1.64 7.91 -6.43
C VAL A 111 -3.14 7.78 -6.63
N GLU A 112 -3.59 7.85 -7.88
CA GLU A 112 -4.99 7.69 -8.24
C GLU A 112 -5.20 6.29 -8.82
N PHE A 113 -6.31 5.65 -8.53
CA PHE A 113 -6.60 4.31 -9.05
C PHE A 113 -8.09 4.04 -9.21
N SER A 114 -8.42 3.06 -10.05
CA SER A 114 -9.75 2.48 -10.16
C SER A 114 -9.67 0.97 -10.34
N VAL A 115 -10.72 0.27 -9.93
CA VAL A 115 -10.88 -1.17 -10.17
C VAL A 115 -11.69 -1.37 -11.45
N CYS A 116 -11.18 -2.27 -12.28
CA CYS A 116 -11.77 -2.68 -13.54
C CYS A 116 -11.95 -4.20 -13.51
N MET A 117 -13.17 -4.68 -13.75
CA MET A 117 -13.47 -6.10 -13.91
C MET A 117 -13.65 -6.36 -15.40
N ARG A 118 -12.92 -7.33 -15.97
CA ARG A 118 -12.95 -7.63 -17.41
C ARG A 118 -13.31 -9.07 -17.72
N GLN A 119 -14.24 -9.27 -18.63
CA GLN A 119 -14.56 -10.59 -19.16
C GLN A 119 -14.10 -10.70 -20.60
N TYR A 120 -13.45 -11.81 -20.92
CA TYR A 120 -12.95 -12.10 -22.25
C TYR A 120 -13.65 -13.33 -22.83
N ALA A 121 -13.98 -13.27 -24.11
CA ALA A 121 -14.27 -14.45 -24.92
C ALA A 121 -13.06 -14.67 -25.83
N GLU A 122 -12.34 -15.76 -25.61
CA GLU A 122 -11.03 -16.02 -26.22
C GLU A 122 -10.01 -14.90 -25.94
N LYS A 123 -9.90 -13.93 -26.85
CA LYS A 123 -9.01 -12.76 -26.73
C LYS A 123 -9.76 -11.43 -26.89
N GLU A 124 -11.06 -11.48 -27.10
CA GLU A 124 -11.90 -10.30 -27.26
C GLU A 124 -12.49 -9.89 -25.91
N LEU A 125 -12.39 -8.61 -25.57
CA LEU A 125 -13.03 -8.04 -24.39
C LEU A 125 -14.54 -7.92 -24.67
N VAL A 126 -15.35 -8.73 -23.99
CA VAL A 126 -16.80 -8.80 -24.23
C VAL A 126 -17.63 -8.05 -23.20
N ALA A 127 -17.09 -7.85 -21.99
CA ALA A 127 -17.73 -7.05 -20.96
C ALA A 127 -16.68 -6.43 -20.04
N GLU A 128 -16.98 -5.22 -19.57
CA GLU A 128 -16.15 -4.50 -18.62
C GLU A 128 -17.03 -3.75 -17.61
N PHE A 129 -16.60 -3.78 -16.36
CA PHE A 129 -17.15 -2.97 -15.28
C PHE A 129 -16.01 -2.11 -14.70
N ASN A 130 -16.32 -0.88 -14.30
CA ASN A 130 -15.36 0.05 -13.71
C ASN A 130 -15.95 0.74 -12.47
N THR A 131 -15.12 0.92 -11.44
CA THR A 131 -15.37 1.87 -10.35
C THR A 131 -15.03 3.30 -10.80
N THR A 132 -15.43 4.28 -10.00
CA THR A 132 -14.87 5.63 -10.08
C THR A 132 -13.43 5.65 -9.55
N THR A 133 -12.70 6.72 -9.87
CA THR A 133 -11.35 6.95 -9.38
C THR A 133 -11.37 7.24 -7.88
N SER A 134 -10.49 6.57 -7.14
CA SER A 134 -10.13 6.86 -5.76
C SER A 134 -8.66 7.26 -5.67
N SER A 135 -8.24 7.84 -4.54
CA SER A 135 -6.88 8.34 -4.37
C SER A 135 -6.29 7.97 -3.01
N MET A 136 -4.98 7.71 -3.01
CA MET A 136 -4.15 7.39 -1.85
C MET A 136 -2.82 8.16 -1.93
N LYS A 137 -1.98 8.04 -0.90
CA LYS A 137 -0.69 8.75 -0.81
C LYS A 137 0.50 7.80 -0.83
N CYS A 138 1.48 8.11 -1.68
CA CYS A 138 2.85 7.65 -1.53
C CYS A 138 3.61 8.69 -0.69
N LEU A 139 4.16 8.30 0.45
CA LEU A 139 4.87 9.21 1.36
C LEU A 139 6.31 9.43 0.90
N LYS A 140 6.89 10.56 1.28
CA LYS A 140 8.30 10.84 1.00
C LYS A 140 9.20 9.93 1.83
N SER A 141 10.14 9.26 1.16
CA SER A 141 11.29 8.61 1.78
C SER A 141 12.56 9.39 1.44
N ILE A 142 13.60 9.27 2.27
CA ILE A 142 14.89 9.89 2.00
C ILE A 142 15.85 8.79 1.56
N HIS A 143 16.10 8.72 0.26
CA HIS A 143 17.15 7.90 -0.32
C HIS A 143 18.36 8.79 -0.59
N LYS A 144 19.49 8.47 0.00
CA LYS A 144 20.77 9.10 -0.30
C LYS A 144 21.72 7.99 -0.70
N GLU A 145 21.93 7.83 -2.00
CA GLU A 145 22.83 6.79 -2.54
C GLU A 145 24.25 6.92 -1.98
N ASP A 146 24.69 8.16 -1.73
CA ASP A 146 25.97 8.49 -1.09
C ASP A 146 25.83 8.79 0.42
N ALA A 147 24.84 8.20 1.09
CA ALA A 147 24.72 8.35 2.54
C ALA A 147 25.98 7.83 3.24
N GLU A 148 26.65 8.70 3.97
CA GLU A 148 27.73 8.29 4.86
C GLU A 148 27.14 7.62 6.10
N ASN A 149 27.80 6.55 6.54
CA ASN A 149 27.47 5.90 7.81
C ASN A 149 27.98 6.79 8.96
N ASP A 150 27.07 7.41 9.69
CA ASP A 150 27.36 8.32 10.80
C ASP A 150 28.12 7.65 11.95
N SER A 151 28.05 6.31 12.06
CA SER A 151 28.88 5.55 13.03
C SER A 151 30.37 5.54 12.68
N VAL A 152 30.74 5.90 11.44
CA VAL A 152 32.13 6.05 11.00
C VAL A 152 32.62 7.49 11.20
N TYR A 153 31.74 8.43 11.58
CA TYR A 153 32.11 9.81 11.86
C TYR A 153 32.93 9.90 13.16
N SER A 154 34.26 9.86 13.04
CA SER A 154 35.20 10.00 14.16
C SER A 154 35.57 11.45 14.44
N GLY A 155 34.70 12.42 14.11
CA GLY A 155 34.98 13.84 14.29
C GLY A 155 35.46 14.11 15.72
N THR A 156 36.72 14.48 15.88
CA THR A 156 37.28 14.89 17.16
C THR A 156 36.49 16.08 17.65
N PHE A 157 35.75 15.95 18.75
CA PHE A 157 35.29 17.09 19.52
C PHE A 157 36.55 17.86 19.93
N ALA A 158 36.83 18.98 19.28
CA ALA A 158 37.75 19.96 19.83
C ALA A 158 37.09 20.47 21.11
N VAL A 159 37.43 19.85 22.24
CA VAL A 159 37.12 20.40 23.55
C VAL A 159 37.73 21.79 23.56
N LEU A 160 36.91 22.81 23.75
CA LEU A 160 37.35 24.19 23.96
C LEU A 160 38.19 24.20 25.23
N ASP A 161 39.49 23.96 25.10
CA ASP A 161 40.47 24.15 26.16
C ASP A 161 40.96 25.59 26.08
N GLU A 162 40.04 26.54 26.29
CA GLU A 162 40.39 27.95 26.47
C GLU A 162 39.88 28.45 27.83
N ALA A 163 40.85 28.49 28.75
CA ALA A 163 41.01 29.51 29.78
C ALA A 163 39.98 29.56 30.92
N ILE A 164 40.18 28.70 31.93
CA ILE A 164 40.01 29.12 33.34
C ILE A 164 41.23 28.62 34.14
N PHE A 165 42.36 29.31 33.98
CA PHE A 165 43.41 29.37 35.01
C PHE A 165 44.02 30.77 34.94
N ASP A 166 43.27 31.75 35.45
CA ASP A 166 43.87 32.98 35.95
C ASP A 166 43.63 33.02 37.46
N GLU A 167 44.30 32.12 38.17
CA GLU A 167 44.48 32.19 39.62
C GLU A 167 45.98 32.30 39.90
N ALA A 168 46.63 33.29 39.29
CA ALA A 168 48.03 33.61 39.54
C ALA A 168 48.37 35.09 39.31
N LEU A 169 47.48 36.03 39.63
CA LEU A 169 47.86 37.44 39.77
C LEU A 169 46.76 38.23 40.50
N LEU A 170 46.78 38.17 41.83
CA LEU A 170 46.47 39.28 42.75
C LEU A 170 46.80 38.81 44.18
N GLY A 171 48.10 38.78 44.45
CA GLY A 171 48.60 39.18 45.76
C GLY A 171 48.52 40.70 45.90
#